data_AF-A0A2D4JML5-F1
#
_entry.id   AF-A0A2D4JML5-F1
#
_cell.length_a   1.000
_cell.length_b   1.000
_cell.length_c   1.000
_cell.angle_alpha   90.00
_cell.angle_beta   90.00
_cell.angle_gamma   90.00
#
_symmetry.space_group_name_H-M   'P 1'
#
loop_
_entity.id
_entity.type
_entity.pdbx_description
1 polymer ?
#
loop_
_entity_poly.entity_id
_entity_poly.type
_entity_poly.pdbx_seq_one_letter_code
_entity_poly.pdbx_strand_id
1 'polypeptide(L)'
;MPWTPYRTDTLIEYASLEDFQNGRQQTTYKLPNRVDGTGFVVYDGAVFFNKERTRNIVKFDLRTRIKSGEAIINSANYHDTSPYRWGGKTDIDLAVDENGLWVIYATEQNNG
;
A
#
# COMPACT_ATOMS: atom_id res chain seq x y z
N MET A 1 -7.84 -3.32 2.86
CA MET A 1 -6.72 -4.12 3.38
C MET A 1 -6.57 -3.80 4.88
N PRO A 2 -7.06 -4.66 5.79
CA PRO A 2 -6.92 -4.41 7.23
C PRO A 2 -5.45 -4.43 7.67
N TRP A 3 -5.04 -3.47 8.48
CA TRP A 3 -3.70 -3.44 9.07
C TRP A 3 -3.57 -4.48 10.17
N THR A 4 -2.64 -5.42 10.02
CA THR A 4 -2.21 -6.34 11.08
C THR A 4 -0.69 -6.29 11.17
N PRO A 5 -0.10 -5.79 12.27
CA PRO A 5 1.35 -5.63 12.40
C PRO A 5 2.12 -6.88 12.02
N TYR A 6 3.06 -6.74 11.09
CA TYR A 6 3.92 -7.80 10.55
C TYR A 6 3.17 -8.97 9.88
N ARG A 7 1.88 -8.81 9.56
CA ARG A 7 1.04 -9.85 8.94
C ARG A 7 0.15 -9.34 7.81
N THR A 8 0.19 -8.06 7.48
CA THR A 8 -0.55 -7.50 6.34
C THR A 8 0.08 -7.96 5.03
N ASP A 9 -0.56 -8.89 4.31
CA ASP A 9 -0.07 -9.41 3.02
C ASP A 9 -1.21 -9.83 2.07
N THR A 10 -2.42 -9.33 2.32
CA THR A 10 -3.63 -9.78 1.63
C THR A 10 -4.52 -8.58 1.30
N LEU A 11 -4.95 -8.50 0.03
CA LEU A 11 -5.96 -7.54 -0.44
C LEU A 11 -7.28 -8.30 -0.69
N ILE A 12 -8.40 -7.73 -0.24
CA ILE A 12 -9.73 -8.29 -0.41
C ILE A 12 -10.52 -7.39 -1.36
N GLU A 13 -11.12 -7.96 -2.38
CA GLU A 13 -12.00 -7.29 -3.34
C GLU A 13 -13.45 -7.71 -3.13
N TYR A 14 -14.35 -6.74 -3.34
CA TYR A 14 -15.79 -6.91 -3.23
C TYR A 14 -16.43 -6.40 -4.53
N ALA A 15 -17.38 -7.15 -5.07
CA ALA A 15 -18.04 -6.80 -6.33
C ALA A 15 -18.99 -5.61 -6.20
N SER A 16 -19.49 -5.36 -4.99
CA SER A 16 -20.48 -4.33 -4.69
C SER A 16 -20.35 -3.81 -3.25
N LEU A 17 -20.97 -2.66 -2.99
CA LEU A 17 -21.07 -2.12 -1.63
C LEU A 17 -21.89 -3.04 -0.70
N GLU A 18 -22.94 -3.68 -1.22
CA GLU A 18 -23.76 -4.62 -0.46
C GLU A 18 -22.95 -5.84 -0.01
N ASP A 19 -22.11 -6.36 -0.91
CA ASP A 19 -21.20 -7.46 -0.60
C ASP A 19 -20.14 -7.06 0.42
N PHE A 20 -19.61 -5.84 0.33
CA PHE A 20 -18.71 -5.29 1.34
C PHE A 20 -19.35 -5.22 2.72
N GLN A 21 -20.56 -4.66 2.82
CA GLN A 21 -21.30 -4.52 4.08
C GLN A 21 -21.65 -5.88 4.71
N ASN A 22 -21.95 -6.88 3.90
CA ASN A 22 -22.30 -8.23 4.36
C ASN A 22 -21.08 -9.18 4.46
N GLY A 23 -19.87 -8.70 4.20
CA GLY A 23 -18.65 -9.53 4.26
C GLY A 23 -18.54 -10.61 3.18
N ARG A 24 -19.29 -10.49 2.07
CA ARG A 24 -19.27 -11.42 0.93
C ARG A 24 -18.11 -11.07 -0.01
N GLN A 25 -16.96 -11.70 0.19
CA GLN A 25 -15.76 -11.42 -0.59
C GLN A 25 -15.89 -11.96 -2.02
N GLN A 26 -15.52 -11.18 -3.03
CA GLN A 26 -15.47 -11.66 -4.42
C GLN A 26 -14.17 -12.43 -4.65
N THR A 27 -13.04 -11.84 -4.27
CA THR A 27 -11.73 -12.48 -4.38
C THR A 27 -10.75 -11.94 -3.35
N THR A 28 -9.70 -12.72 -3.14
CA THR A 28 -8.63 -12.42 -2.19
C THR A 28 -7.29 -12.59 -2.89
N TYR A 29 -6.49 -11.54 -2.87
CA TYR A 29 -5.16 -11.50 -3.47
C TYR A 29 -4.10 -11.70 -2.40
N LYS A 30 -3.31 -12.76 -2.54
CA LYS A 30 -2.07 -12.91 -1.78
C LYS A 30 -1.00 -12.04 -2.42
N LEU A 31 -0.49 -11.07 -1.66
CA LEU A 31 0.56 -10.17 -2.13
C LEU A 31 1.93 -10.87 -2.08
N PRO A 32 2.85 -10.53 -2.99
CA PRO A 32 4.18 -11.14 -3.04
C PRO A 32 5.08 -10.73 -1.87
N ASN A 33 4.72 -9.65 -1.17
CA ASN A 33 5.44 -9.11 -0.01
C ASN A 33 4.43 -8.64 1.03
N ARG A 34 4.86 -8.59 2.29
CA ARG A 34 4.13 -7.89 3.34
C ARG A 34 4.12 -6.39 3.08
N VAL A 35 3.11 -5.74 3.64
CA VAL A 35 2.83 -4.32 3.51
C VAL A 35 3.22 -3.62 4.80
N ASP A 36 3.83 -2.45 4.71
CA ASP A 36 3.93 -1.49 5.81
C ASP A 36 2.81 -0.46 5.66
N GLY A 37 2.10 -0.19 6.76
CA GLY A 37 1.11 0.87 6.83
C GLY A 37 -0.22 0.57 6.16
N THR A 38 -0.96 1.65 5.91
CA THR A 38 -2.32 1.66 5.37
C THR A 38 -2.43 2.42 4.05
N GLY A 39 -1.33 2.94 3.52
CA GLY A 39 -1.30 3.86 2.38
C GLY A 39 -1.29 3.19 1.01
N PHE A 40 -2.04 2.10 0.84
CA PHE A 40 -2.14 1.43 -0.45
C PHE A 40 -3.20 2.11 -1.33
N VAL A 41 -3.04 2.03 -2.65
CA VAL A 41 -4.05 2.45 -3.62
C VAL A 41 -4.22 1.41 -4.72
N VAL A 42 -5.39 1.38 -5.35
CA VAL A 42 -5.62 0.65 -6.60
C VAL A 42 -5.81 1.68 -7.71
N TYR A 43 -5.01 1.57 -8.77
CA TYR A 43 -5.05 2.47 -9.92
C TYR A 43 -4.84 1.66 -11.19
N ASP A 44 -5.76 1.82 -12.15
CA ASP A 44 -5.73 1.13 -13.46
C ASP A 44 -5.47 -0.38 -13.37
N GLY A 45 -6.25 -1.07 -12.52
CA GLY A 45 -6.17 -2.53 -12.36
C GLY A 45 -4.93 -3.05 -11.62
N ALA A 46 -4.09 -2.19 -11.05
CA ALA A 46 -2.95 -2.57 -10.23
C ALA A 46 -3.05 -2.01 -8.81
N VAL A 47 -2.64 -2.78 -7.82
CA VAL A 47 -2.43 -2.27 -6.45
C VAL A 47 -0.99 -1.80 -6.29
N PHE A 48 -0.84 -0.65 -5.66
CA PHE A 48 0.43 -0.07 -5.26
C PHE A 48 0.49 -0.02 -3.73
N PHE A 49 1.60 -0.45 -3.15
CA PHE A 49 1.77 -0.48 -1.69
C PHE A 49 3.23 -0.35 -1.28
N ASN A 50 3.48 0.17 -0.08
CA ASN A 50 4.80 0.19 0.52
C ASN A 50 5.17 -1.21 1.05
N LYS A 51 6.26 -1.77 0.52
CA LYS A 51 6.78 -3.08 0.92
C LYS A 51 7.40 -3.00 2.32
N GLU A 52 7.03 -3.96 3.18
CA GLU A 52 7.46 -4.02 4.58
C GLU A 52 8.97 -3.82 4.73
N ARG A 53 9.37 -2.94 5.66
CA ARG A 53 10.77 -2.60 6.00
C ARG A 53 11.58 -2.09 4.81
N THR A 54 10.94 -1.40 3.88
CA THR A 54 11.64 -0.77 2.75
C THR A 54 11.04 0.59 2.43
N ARG A 55 11.78 1.39 1.67
CA ARG A 55 11.28 2.60 0.99
C ARG A 55 10.81 2.32 -0.43
N ASN A 56 10.36 1.09 -0.69
CA ASN A 56 10.01 0.65 -2.03
C ASN A 56 8.49 0.59 -2.17
N ILE A 57 8.01 1.02 -3.34
CA ILE A 57 6.63 0.82 -3.77
C ILE A 57 6.60 -0.37 -4.72
N VAL A 58 5.74 -1.34 -4.42
CA VAL A 58 5.48 -2.48 -5.29
C VAL A 58 4.24 -2.19 -6.13
N LYS A 59 4.32 -2.46 -7.44
CA LYS A 59 3.16 -2.52 -8.34
C LYS A 59 2.79 -3.99 -8.55
N PHE A 60 1.55 -4.36 -8.26
CA PHE A 60 1.02 -5.71 -8.44
C PHE A 60 -0.24 -5.67 -9.32
N ASP A 61 -0.19 -6.34 -10.46
CA ASP A 61 -1.30 -6.42 -11.42
C ASP A 61 -2.37 -7.40 -10.89
N LEU A 62 -3.60 -6.92 -10.71
CA LEU A 62 -4.67 -7.72 -10.10
C LEU A 62 -5.24 -8.76 -11.07
N ARG A 63 -5.17 -8.52 -12.38
CA ARG A 63 -5.67 -9.44 -13.39
C ARG A 63 -4.74 -10.64 -13.54
N THR A 64 -3.44 -10.40 -13.67
CA THR A 64 -2.43 -11.46 -13.87
C THR A 64 -1.88 -12.00 -12.56
N ARG A 65 -2.12 -11.31 -11.42
CA ARG A 65 -1.62 -11.68 -10.09
C ARG A 65 -0.11 -11.75 -10.01
N ILE A 66 0.57 -10.88 -10.75
CA ILE A 66 2.03 -10.80 -10.76
C ILE A 66 2.50 -9.44 -10.26
N LYS A 67 3.65 -9.43 -9.62
CA LYS A 67 4.41 -8.21 -9.39
C LYS A 67 4.89 -7.69 -10.75
N SER A 68 4.35 -6.56 -11.18
CA SER A 68 4.68 -5.93 -12.46
C SER A 68 5.75 -4.84 -12.34
N GLY A 69 6.09 -4.41 -11.11
CA GLY A 69 7.19 -3.47 -10.88
C GLY A 69 7.53 -3.25 -9.41
N GLU A 70 8.69 -2.63 -9.18
CA GLU A 70 9.11 -2.09 -7.88
C GLU A 70 9.90 -0.81 -8.14
N ALA A 71 9.62 0.25 -7.37
CA ALA A 71 10.32 1.52 -7.45
C ALA A 71 10.87 1.89 -6.06
N ILE A 72 12.08 2.42 -6.02
CA ILE A 72 12.69 2.96 -4.79
C ILE A 72 12.28 4.44 -4.70
N ILE A 73 11.70 4.85 -3.57
CA ILE A 73 11.46 6.26 -3.28
C ILE A 73 12.72 6.83 -2.63
N ASN A 74 13.47 7.63 -3.37
CA ASN A 74 14.78 8.10 -2.93
C ASN A 74 14.67 8.88 -1.61
N SER A 75 15.57 8.56 -0.68
CA SER A 75 15.70 9.18 0.64
C SER A 75 14.48 9.07 1.57
N ALA A 76 13.43 8.35 1.18
CA ALA A 76 12.26 8.22 2.05
C ALA A 76 12.61 7.48 3.35
N ASN A 77 12.11 8.05 4.44
CA ASN A 77 12.03 7.40 5.74
C ASN A 77 10.95 6.31 5.70
N TYR A 78 11.14 5.25 6.47
CA TYR A 78 10.24 4.10 6.46
C TYR A 78 10.28 3.33 7.79
N HIS A 79 9.25 2.52 8.01
CA HIS A 79 9.15 1.55 9.11
C HIS A 79 9.04 2.12 10.54
N ASP A 80 8.15 3.10 10.74
CA ASP A 80 7.99 3.96 11.94
C ASP A 80 9.19 4.91 12.19
N THR A 81 9.83 5.38 11.14
CA THR A 81 10.81 6.49 11.23
C THR A 81 10.11 7.84 11.13
N SER A 82 9.23 8.03 10.13
CA SER A 82 8.40 9.23 9.95
C SER A 82 6.93 8.87 9.66
N PRO A 83 6.24 8.10 10.53
CA PRO A 83 4.84 7.73 10.30
C PRO A 83 3.89 8.91 10.59
N TYR A 84 2.63 8.79 10.17
CA TYR A 84 1.58 9.62 10.74
C TYR A 84 1.49 9.44 12.25
N ARG A 85 0.81 10.37 12.94
CA ARG A 85 0.77 10.46 14.42
C ARG A 85 0.43 9.15 15.15
N TRP A 86 -0.38 8.27 14.56
CA TRP A 86 -0.79 7.01 15.19
C TRP A 86 0.25 5.88 15.03
N GLY A 87 1.31 6.10 14.25
CA GLY A 87 2.32 5.09 13.94
C GLY A 87 1.83 4.09 12.89
N GLY A 88 2.07 2.80 13.15
CA GLY A 88 1.54 1.72 12.33
C GLY A 88 2.24 1.56 10.99
N LYS A 89 3.50 1.99 10.89
CA LYS A 89 4.33 1.93 9.68
C LYS A 89 3.74 2.74 8.52
N THR A 90 3.11 3.86 8.82
CA THR A 90 2.44 4.74 7.84
C THR A 90 3.37 5.79 7.23
N ASP A 91 4.66 5.49 7.14
CA ASP A 91 5.69 6.42 6.68
C ASP A 91 5.55 6.85 5.21
N ILE A 92 5.00 5.96 4.39
CA ILE A 92 4.83 6.17 2.95
C ILE A 92 3.36 5.94 2.61
N ASP A 93 2.71 6.98 2.10
CA ASP A 93 1.30 7.00 1.75
C ASP A 93 1.12 7.27 0.26
N LEU A 94 0.27 6.51 -0.41
CA LEU A 94 0.00 6.68 -1.84
C LEU A 94 -1.34 7.39 -2.02
N ALA A 95 -1.41 8.27 -3.01
CA ALA A 95 -2.63 9.00 -3.33
C ALA A 95 -2.88 9.00 -4.84
N VAL A 96 -4.16 9.07 -5.22
CA VAL A 96 -4.60 9.18 -6.61
C VAL A 96 -5.52 10.38 -6.72
N ASP A 97 -5.29 11.23 -7.72
CA ASP A 97 -6.12 12.39 -8.05
C ASP A 97 -6.29 12.53 -9.58
N GLU A 98 -6.82 13.66 -10.04
CA GLU A 98 -7.02 13.97 -11.47
C GLU A 98 -5.71 14.07 -12.27
N ASN A 99 -4.58 14.30 -11.60
CA ASN A 99 -3.26 14.45 -12.20
C ASN A 99 -2.47 13.13 -12.21
N GLY A 100 -2.86 12.16 -11.39
CA GLY A 100 -2.34 10.79 -11.45
C GLY A 100 -2.02 10.20 -10.08
N LEU A 101 -0.88 9.52 -10.01
CA LEU A 101 -0.42 8.77 -8.84
C LEU A 101 0.67 9.54 -8.10
N TRP A 102 0.50 9.66 -6.79
CA TRP A 102 1.40 10.37 -5.89
C TRP A 102 1.93 9.48 -4.79
N VAL A 103 3.08 9.86 -4.24
CA VAL A 103 3.64 9.31 -3.02
C VAL A 103 3.93 10.44 -2.05
N ILE A 104 3.38 10.32 -0.85
CA ILE A 104 3.53 11.24 0.27
C ILE A 104 4.43 10.54 1.28
N TYR A 105 5.55 11.15 1.58
CA TYR A 105 6.57 10.60 2.46
C TYR A 105 7.41 11.73 3.05
N ALA A 106 8.26 11.35 3.97
CA ALA A 106 9.14 12.28 4.65
C ALA A 106 10.60 11.82 4.58
N THR A 107 11.55 12.72 4.84
CA THR A 107 12.98 12.48 4.64
C THR A 107 13.78 13.18 5.74
N GLU A 108 14.89 12.57 6.15
CA GLU A 108 15.85 13.21 7.07
C GLU A 108 16.32 14.59 6.58
N GLN A 109 16.52 14.76 5.27
CA GLN A 109 16.94 16.04 4.68
C GLN A 109 15.90 17.16 4.88
N ASN A 110 14.64 16.80 5.11
CA ASN A 110 13.54 17.72 5.39
C ASN A 110 13.16 17.74 6.89
N ASN A 111 14.03 17.25 7.77
CA ASN A 111 13.86 17.19 9.22
C ASN A 111 12.67 16.33 9.69
N GLY A 112 12.47 15.17 9.06
CA GLY A 112 11.54 14.15 9.51
C GLY A 112 10.53 13.85 8.45
#